data_AF-A0A2R6PXC0-F1
#
_entry.id   AF-A0A2R6PXC0-F1
#
_cell.length_a   1.000
_cell.length_b   1.000
_cell.length_c   1.000
_cell.angle_alpha   90.00
_cell.angle_beta   90.00
_cell.angle_gamma   90.00
#
_symmetry.space_group_name_H-M   'P 1'
#
loop_
_entity.id
_entity.type
_entity.pdbx_description
1 polymer ?
#
loop_
_entity_poly.entity_id
_entity_poly.type
_entity_poly.pdbx_seq_one_letter_code
_entity_poly.pdbx_strand_id
1 'polypeptide(L)'
;MAFGSKRSASGEEDKRALETVLKLYTALRNRNITELSEAIGEECRCVCNFISIFQPFHGKKQVLDFFSSLMKHLGNNIEFVVQPTLHDGMNVGVSWRLEWKKTHVPLGKGFSFYMCHIYQGKMAIRNVEMFMEPLVHIEPFRLKLMGFVMTVMDKIGLFKGKGKKAIPYVLLSLSLMIALLFFM
;
A
#
# COMPACT_ATOMS: atom_id res chain seq x y z
N MET A 1 30.58 15.81 29.82
CA MET A 1 29.33 16.13 29.08
C MET A 1 29.68 16.13 27.60
N ALA A 2 29.40 15.04 26.88
CA ALA A 2 29.79 14.88 25.47
C ALA A 2 28.53 14.82 24.58
N PHE A 3 27.98 15.98 24.24
CA PHE A 3 26.96 16.14 23.21
C PHE A 3 27.67 16.47 21.90
N GLY A 4 28.03 15.46 21.11
CA GLY A 4 28.74 15.70 19.84
C GLY A 4 28.66 14.62 18.76
N SER A 5 28.37 13.35 19.11
CA SER A 5 28.50 12.24 18.14
C SER A 5 27.19 11.73 17.52
N LYS A 6 26.02 12.11 18.06
CA LYS A 6 24.74 11.52 17.64
C LYS A 6 24.15 12.06 16.33
N ARG A 7 24.48 13.29 15.90
CA ARG A 7 23.87 13.92 14.70
C ARG A 7 24.44 13.43 13.38
N SER A 8 25.72 13.04 13.33
CA SER A 8 26.36 12.55 12.11
C SER A 8 25.96 11.11 11.79
N ALA A 9 25.93 10.24 12.82
CA ALA A 9 25.51 8.86 12.68
C ALA A 9 24.03 8.73 12.27
N SER A 10 23.15 9.59 12.83
CA SER A 10 21.74 9.61 12.41
C SER A 10 21.61 10.00 10.94
N GLY A 11 22.27 11.08 10.49
CA GLY A 11 22.18 11.52 9.10
C GLY A 11 22.73 10.51 8.07
N GLU A 12 23.72 9.68 8.44
CA GLU A 12 24.20 8.60 7.58
C GLU A 12 23.26 7.38 7.54
N GLU A 13 22.67 7.00 8.68
CA GLU A 13 21.68 5.92 8.74
C GLU A 13 20.43 6.28 7.94
N ASP A 14 19.95 7.51 8.12
CA ASP A 14 18.89 8.15 7.35
C ASP A 14 19.17 7.97 5.85
N LYS A 15 20.28 8.53 5.36
CA LYS A 15 20.64 8.44 3.93
C LYS A 15 20.69 7.00 3.42
N ARG A 16 21.25 6.07 4.20
CA ARG A 16 21.32 4.65 3.83
C ARG A 16 19.94 3.99 3.75
N ALA A 17 19.00 4.37 4.62
CA ALA A 17 17.64 3.83 4.58
C ALA A 17 16.93 4.28 3.30
N LEU A 18 17.05 5.55 2.93
CA LEU A 18 16.53 6.07 1.67
C LEU A 18 17.17 5.36 0.47
N GLU A 19 18.49 5.21 0.46
CA GLU A 19 19.22 4.51 -0.59
C GLU A 19 18.76 3.06 -0.75
N THR A 20 18.52 2.33 0.34
CA THR A 20 18.01 0.95 0.29
C THR A 20 16.62 0.88 -0.34
N VAL A 21 15.73 1.83 -0.04
CA VAL A 21 14.40 1.90 -0.68
C VAL A 21 14.51 2.23 -2.16
N LEU A 22 15.35 3.19 -2.54
CA LEU A 22 15.56 3.53 -3.95
C LEU A 22 16.22 2.39 -4.74
N LYS A 23 17.09 1.60 -4.09
CA LYS A 23 17.65 0.37 -4.66
C LYS A 23 16.56 -0.68 -4.90
N LEU A 24 15.62 -0.86 -3.97
CA LEU A 24 14.47 -1.75 -4.18
C LEU A 24 13.69 -1.37 -5.44
N TYR A 25 13.38 -0.09 -5.65
CA TYR A 25 12.68 0.36 -6.85
C TYR A 25 13.51 0.23 -8.14
N THR A 26 14.82 0.44 -8.04
CA THR A 26 15.74 0.19 -9.16
C THR A 26 15.76 -1.28 -9.54
N ALA A 27 15.80 -2.18 -8.56
CA ALA A 27 15.72 -3.62 -8.76
C ALA A 27 14.39 -4.04 -9.40
N LEU A 28 13.26 -3.46 -8.96
CA LEU A 28 11.94 -3.68 -9.57
C LEU A 28 11.92 -3.25 -11.05
N ARG A 29 12.44 -2.06 -11.37
CA ARG A 29 12.51 -1.55 -12.75
C ARG A 29 13.39 -2.42 -13.64
N ASN A 30 14.52 -2.90 -13.10
CA ASN A 30 15.49 -3.73 -13.80
C ASN A 30 15.11 -5.22 -13.80
N ARG A 31 14.04 -5.59 -13.09
CA ARG A 31 13.61 -6.98 -12.87
C ARG A 31 14.71 -7.86 -12.27
N ASN A 32 15.55 -7.28 -11.41
CA ASN A 32 16.66 -7.96 -10.75
C ASN A 32 16.21 -8.54 -9.40
N ILE A 33 15.86 -9.83 -9.39
CA ILE A 33 15.40 -10.53 -8.18
C ILE A 33 16.50 -10.61 -7.11
N THR A 34 17.77 -10.70 -7.52
CA THR A 34 18.91 -10.77 -6.59
C THR A 34 19.05 -9.47 -5.79
N GLU A 35 19.11 -8.32 -6.47
CA GLU A 35 19.16 -7.01 -5.80
C GLU A 35 17.92 -6.74 -4.94
N LEU A 36 16.75 -7.19 -5.40
CA LEU A 36 15.52 -7.09 -4.63
C LEU A 36 15.59 -7.89 -3.33
N SER A 37 16.14 -9.11 -3.39
CA SER A 37 16.35 -10.00 -2.25
C SER A 37 17.34 -9.42 -1.24
N GLU A 38 18.37 -8.70 -1.70
CA GLU A 38 19.33 -8.04 -0.82
C GLU A 38 18.73 -6.88 -0.02
N ALA A 39 17.76 -6.16 -0.59
CA ALA A 39 17.08 -5.05 0.09
C ALA A 39 16.04 -5.52 1.13
N ILE A 40 15.53 -6.75 1.03
CA ILE A 40 14.44 -7.29 1.86
C ILE A 40 15.02 -8.11 3.02
N GLY A 41 14.63 -7.75 4.25
CA GLY A 41 15.02 -8.47 5.46
C GLY A 41 14.32 -9.83 5.58
N GLU A 42 14.94 -10.76 6.32
CA GLU A 42 14.48 -12.16 6.43
C GLU A 42 13.04 -12.26 7.01
N GLU A 43 12.74 -11.46 8.03
CA GLU A 43 11.41 -11.40 8.67
C GLU A 43 10.51 -10.29 8.09
N CYS A 44 10.74 -9.88 6.84
CA CYS A 44 10.02 -8.76 6.25
C CYS A 44 8.50 -9.00 6.24
N ARG A 45 7.72 -7.97 6.61
CA ARG A 45 6.26 -7.96 6.47
C ARG A 45 5.84 -6.97 5.40
N CYS A 46 4.96 -7.39 4.50
CA CYS A 46 4.45 -6.53 3.43
C CYS A 46 2.92 -6.51 3.44
N VAL A 47 2.34 -5.32 3.46
CA VAL A 47 0.90 -5.08 3.33
C VAL A 47 0.67 -4.25 2.07
N CYS A 48 -0.31 -4.62 1.25
CA CYS A 48 -0.71 -3.84 0.09
C CYS A 48 -2.23 -3.89 -0.13
N ASN A 49 -2.85 -2.76 -0.47
CA ASN A 49 -4.30 -2.68 -0.66
C ASN A 49 -4.78 -3.07 -2.09
N PHE A 50 -3.87 -3.37 -3.03
CA PHE A 50 -4.21 -3.61 -4.44
C PHE A 50 -3.93 -5.04 -4.94
N ILE A 51 -3.33 -5.92 -4.11
CA ILE A 51 -3.05 -7.32 -4.48
C ILE A 51 -3.51 -8.31 -3.40
N SER A 52 -3.51 -7.92 -2.12
CA SER A 52 -3.98 -8.76 -1.00
C SER A 52 -4.85 -7.96 -0.05
N ILE A 53 -6.13 -7.82 -0.39
CA ILE A 53 -7.10 -6.99 0.37
C ILE A 53 -7.24 -7.46 1.84
N PHE A 54 -6.81 -8.68 2.20
CA PHE A 54 -7.08 -9.24 3.53
C PHE A 54 -5.93 -9.95 4.27
N GLN A 55 -4.73 -10.12 3.70
CA GLN A 55 -3.62 -10.78 4.42
C GLN A 55 -2.24 -10.17 4.12
N PRO A 56 -1.41 -9.90 5.16
CA PRO A 56 -0.02 -9.50 4.96
C PRO A 56 0.83 -10.65 4.44
N PHE A 57 1.80 -10.34 3.60
CA PHE A 57 2.89 -11.26 3.25
C PHE A 57 3.91 -11.26 4.39
N HIS A 58 4.33 -12.46 4.81
CA HIS A 58 5.23 -12.66 5.93
C HIS A 58 6.51 -13.39 5.50
N GLY A 59 7.64 -12.82 5.90
CA GLY A 59 8.96 -13.34 5.60
C GLY A 59 9.42 -13.02 4.17
N LYS A 60 10.73 -13.00 4.00
CA LYS A 60 11.40 -12.64 2.74
C LYS A 60 10.89 -13.41 1.53
N LYS A 61 10.65 -14.72 1.68
CA LYS A 61 10.14 -15.56 0.59
C LYS A 61 8.80 -15.05 0.04
N GLN A 62 7.80 -14.84 0.90
CA GLN A 62 6.48 -14.39 0.46
C GLN A 62 6.52 -12.97 -0.14
N VAL A 63 7.34 -12.09 0.45
CA VAL A 63 7.51 -10.72 -0.04
C VAL A 63 8.20 -10.73 -1.42
N LEU A 64 9.22 -11.57 -1.62
CA LEU A 64 9.87 -11.73 -2.92
C LEU A 64 8.95 -12.34 -3.97
N ASP A 65 8.16 -13.35 -3.60
CA ASP A 65 7.18 -13.97 -4.48
C ASP A 65 6.13 -12.95 -4.92
N PHE A 66 5.68 -12.10 -3.99
CA PHE A 66 4.78 -10.97 -4.26
C PHE A 66 5.38 -10.00 -5.29
N PHE A 67 6.58 -9.46 -5.04
CA PHE A 67 7.20 -8.51 -5.97
C PHE A 67 7.55 -9.15 -7.31
N SER A 68 7.94 -10.43 -7.33
CA SER A 68 8.20 -11.18 -8.56
C SER A 68 6.92 -11.34 -9.39
N SER A 69 5.81 -11.66 -8.73
CA SER A 69 4.48 -11.68 -9.35
C SER A 69 4.09 -10.30 -9.87
N LEU A 70 4.26 -9.24 -9.08
CA LEU A 70 3.98 -7.86 -9.49
C LEU A 70 4.77 -7.48 -10.74
N MET A 71 6.09 -7.73 -10.77
CA MET A 71 6.93 -7.47 -11.94
C MET A 71 6.47 -8.27 -13.17
N LYS A 72 6.03 -9.52 -12.98
CA LYS A 72 5.47 -10.34 -14.06
C LYS A 72 4.21 -9.72 -14.65
N HIS A 73 3.28 -9.27 -13.80
CA HIS A 73 2.01 -8.65 -14.23
C HIS A 73 2.20 -7.28 -14.89
N LEU A 74 3.12 -6.44 -14.37
CA LEU A 74 3.45 -5.15 -14.97
C LEU A 74 4.15 -5.29 -16.35
N GLY A 75 4.76 -6.45 -16.61
CA GLY A 75 5.47 -6.71 -17.86
C GLY A 75 6.70 -5.83 -18.04
N ASN A 76 7.10 -5.59 -19.29
CA ASN A 76 8.27 -4.78 -19.63
C ASN A 76 7.95 -3.31 -19.91
N ASN A 77 6.67 -2.99 -20.12
CA ASN A 77 6.22 -1.69 -20.61
C ASN A 77 5.80 -0.75 -19.48
N ILE A 78 5.58 -1.24 -18.27
CA ILE A 78 5.16 -0.44 -17.12
C ILE A 78 6.30 -0.36 -16.11
N GLU A 79 6.49 0.81 -15.52
CA GLU A 79 7.47 1.01 -14.45
C GLU A 79 6.95 1.90 -13.32
N PHE A 80 7.63 1.81 -12.17
CA PHE A 80 7.44 2.73 -11.08
C PHE A 80 8.32 3.97 -11.27
N VAL A 81 7.69 5.14 -11.34
CA VAL A 81 8.35 6.44 -11.19
C VAL A 81 8.16 6.88 -9.75
N VAL A 82 9.27 7.04 -9.02
CA VAL A 82 9.27 7.16 -7.57
C VAL A 82 9.86 8.50 -7.15
N GLN A 83 9.24 9.12 -6.16
CA GLN A 83 9.68 10.36 -5.56
C GLN A 83 9.66 10.22 -4.03
N PRO A 84 10.80 10.40 -3.34
CA PRO A 84 10.84 10.44 -1.87
C PRO A 84 9.92 11.52 -1.31
N THR A 85 9.18 11.22 -0.25
CA THR A 85 8.24 12.16 0.37
C THR A 85 8.56 12.41 1.84
N LEU A 86 8.74 11.34 2.61
CA LEU A 86 9.05 11.41 4.04
C LEU A 86 10.33 10.65 4.31
N HIS A 87 11.16 11.23 5.16
CA HIS A 87 12.40 10.61 5.58
C HIS A 87 12.69 10.99 7.02
N ASP A 88 12.53 10.02 7.93
CA ASP A 88 12.73 10.19 9.36
C ASP A 88 13.40 8.95 9.94
N GLY A 89 14.71 9.02 10.19
CA GLY A 89 15.43 7.88 10.70
C GLY A 89 15.44 6.72 9.69
N MET A 90 15.04 5.58 10.22
CA MET A 90 14.87 4.33 9.47
C MET A 90 13.53 4.23 8.71
N ASN A 91 12.69 5.27 8.78
CA ASN A 91 11.38 5.28 8.14
C ASN A 91 11.44 6.13 6.87
N VAL A 92 11.07 5.51 5.74
CA VAL A 92 11.11 6.13 4.42
C VAL A 92 9.72 6.06 3.81
N GLY A 93 9.16 7.21 3.50
CA GLY A 93 7.97 7.35 2.67
C GLY A 93 8.37 7.72 1.24
N VAL A 94 7.72 7.09 0.27
CA VAL A 94 7.81 7.50 -1.13
C VAL A 94 6.42 7.62 -1.73
N SER A 95 6.27 8.54 -2.66
CA SER A 95 5.17 8.54 -3.61
C SER A 95 5.64 7.86 -4.89
N TRP A 96 4.75 7.16 -5.55
CA TRP A 96 5.05 6.48 -6.80
C TRP A 96 3.90 6.59 -7.79
N ARG A 97 4.24 6.54 -9.06
CA ARG A 97 3.30 6.47 -10.18
C ARG A 97 3.70 5.29 -11.06
N LEU A 98 2.72 4.54 -11.54
CA LEU A 98 2.91 3.57 -12.60
C LEU A 98 2.82 4.31 -13.92
N GLU A 99 3.86 4.21 -14.76
CA GLU A 99 3.90 4.85 -16.07
C GLU A 99 4.19 3.84 -17.17
N TRP A 100 3.61 4.07 -18.34
CA TRP A 100 3.99 3.35 -19.55
C TRP A 100 5.30 3.89 -20.12
N LYS A 101 6.38 3.10 -20.12
CA LYS A 101 7.76 3.53 -20.43
C LYS A 101 7.92 4.34 -21.73
N LYS A 102 7.18 3.98 -22.79
CA LYS A 102 7.33 4.64 -24.10
C LYS A 102 6.61 5.98 -24.21
N THR A 103 5.51 6.14 -23.49
CA THR A 103 4.56 7.25 -23.69
C THR A 103 4.39 8.10 -22.43
N HIS A 104 4.97 7.68 -21.30
CA HIS A 104 4.83 8.30 -19.98
C HIS A 104 3.38 8.52 -19.53
N VAL A 105 2.45 7.69 -20.05
CA VAL A 105 1.05 7.74 -19.65
C VAL A 105 0.93 7.18 -18.23
N PRO A 106 0.34 7.94 -17.28
CA PRO A 106 0.14 7.47 -15.92
C PRO A 106 -0.99 6.43 -15.88
N LEU A 107 -0.72 5.28 -15.29
CA LEU A 107 -1.64 4.15 -15.14
C LEU A 107 -2.21 4.03 -13.72
N GLY A 108 -1.58 4.70 -12.77
CA GLY A 108 -1.98 4.68 -11.37
C GLY A 108 -0.94 5.35 -10.50
N LYS A 109 -1.32 5.72 -9.28
CA LYS A 109 -0.41 6.33 -8.33
C LYS A 109 -0.71 5.84 -6.92
N GLY A 110 0.27 6.01 -6.06
CA GLY A 110 0.17 5.57 -4.68
C GLY A 110 1.33 6.05 -3.84
N PHE A 111 1.33 5.58 -2.61
CA PHE A 111 2.35 5.85 -1.62
C PHE A 111 2.81 4.53 -1.03
N SER A 112 4.02 4.52 -0.52
CA SER A 112 4.51 3.40 0.26
C SER A 112 5.40 3.88 1.39
N PHE A 113 5.31 3.15 2.49
CA PHE A 113 6.07 3.38 3.70
C PHE A 113 6.96 2.16 3.94
N TYR A 114 8.23 2.44 4.24
CA TYR A 114 9.25 1.44 4.47
C TYR A 114 9.86 1.69 5.84
N MET A 115 9.81 0.70 6.72
CA MET A 115 10.61 0.72 7.94
C MET A 115 11.82 -0.17 7.74
N CYS A 116 13.00 0.43 7.75
CA CYS A 116 14.27 -0.26 7.63
C CYS A 116 14.79 -0.69 9.00
N HIS A 117 15.77 -1.59 9.02
CA HIS A 117 16.59 -1.87 10.19
C HIS A 117 18.02 -2.21 9.75
N ILE A 118 18.95 -2.17 10.71
CA ILE A 118 20.27 -2.77 10.52
C ILE A 118 20.23 -4.17 11.12
N TYR A 119 20.48 -5.19 10.29
CA TYR A 119 20.59 -6.57 10.73
C TYR A 119 21.95 -7.11 10.27
N GLN A 120 22.74 -7.61 11.23
CA GLN A 120 24.11 -8.08 10.97
C GLN A 120 24.98 -7.08 10.19
N GLY A 121 24.84 -5.78 10.51
CA GLY A 121 25.61 -4.70 9.86
C GLY A 121 25.13 -4.31 8.46
N LYS A 122 24.07 -4.94 7.93
CA LYS A 122 23.46 -4.59 6.65
C LYS A 122 22.12 -3.88 6.85
N MET A 123 21.88 -2.84 6.06
CA MET A 123 20.60 -2.14 6.04
C MET A 123 19.60 -2.92 5.19
N ALA A 124 18.47 -3.30 5.78
CA ALA A 124 17.42 -4.06 5.11
C ALA A 124 16.03 -3.54 5.49
N ILE A 125 15.05 -3.83 4.65
CA ILE A 125 13.66 -3.45 4.86
C ILE A 125 12.99 -4.48 5.77
N ARG A 126 12.42 -4.02 6.87
CA ARG A 126 11.65 -4.83 7.84
C ARG A 126 10.17 -4.90 7.48
N ASN A 127 9.63 -3.77 7.04
CA ASN A 127 8.21 -3.59 6.85
C ASN A 127 7.99 -2.76 5.59
N VAL A 128 6.99 -3.18 4.82
CA VAL A 128 6.51 -2.48 3.62
C VAL A 128 5.01 -2.31 3.76
N GLU A 129 4.54 -1.09 3.59
CA GLU A 129 3.13 -0.78 3.46
C GLU A 129 2.92 -0.04 2.14
N MET A 130 2.17 -0.62 1.21
CA MET A 130 1.90 -0.03 -0.10
C MET A 130 0.42 0.30 -0.27
N PHE A 131 0.14 1.55 -0.58
CA PHE A 131 -1.21 2.04 -0.81
C PHE A 131 -1.31 2.62 -2.21
N MET A 132 -2.12 1.99 -3.05
CA MET A 132 -2.51 2.52 -4.34
C MET A 132 -3.81 3.31 -4.18
N GLU A 133 -3.91 4.45 -4.85
CA GLU A 133 -5.17 5.18 -4.92
C GLU A 133 -6.24 4.35 -5.65
N PRO A 134 -7.48 4.32 -5.15
CA PRO A 134 -8.56 3.64 -5.84
C PRO A 134 -8.76 4.26 -7.24
N LEU A 135 -8.82 3.43 -8.28
CA LEU A 135 -9.04 3.89 -9.67
C LEU A 135 -10.38 4.62 -9.83
N VAL A 136 -11.34 4.29 -8.97
CA VAL A 136 -12.58 5.04 -8.83
C VAL A 136 -12.34 6.04 -7.69
N HIS A 137 -12.33 7.34 -7.97
CA HIS A 137 -12.38 8.35 -6.90
C HIS A 137 -13.74 8.21 -6.21
N ILE A 138 -13.75 7.38 -5.17
CA ILE A 138 -14.96 6.97 -4.48
C ILE A 138 -15.49 8.11 -3.56
N GLU A 139 -14.73 9.19 -3.33
CA GLU A 139 -15.09 10.25 -2.36
C GLU A 139 -16.50 10.86 -2.56
N PRO A 140 -16.90 11.36 -3.74
CA PRO A 140 -18.24 11.94 -3.90
C PRO A 140 -19.32 10.86 -3.87
N PHE A 141 -19.05 9.70 -4.46
CA PHE A 141 -20.03 8.63 -4.60
C PHE A 141 -20.31 7.92 -3.28
N ARG A 142 -19.30 7.67 -2.45
CA ARG A 142 -19.47 7.07 -1.12
C ARG A 142 -20.21 7.98 -0.16
N LEU A 143 -19.89 9.28 -0.13
CA LEU A 143 -20.62 10.23 0.70
C LEU A 143 -22.08 10.36 0.25
N LYS A 144 -22.32 10.39 -1.07
CA LYS A 144 -23.67 10.41 -1.64
C LYS A 144 -24.44 9.12 -1.37
N LEU A 145 -23.79 7.96 -1.45
CA LEU A 145 -24.36 6.66 -1.13
C LEU A 145 -24.65 6.52 0.38
N MET A 146 -23.75 6.97 1.25
CA MET A 146 -23.99 7.05 2.70
C MET A 146 -25.19 7.95 3.01
N GLY A 147 -25.27 9.14 2.40
CA GLY A 147 -26.40 10.04 2.57
C GLY A 147 -27.71 9.43 2.08
N PHE A 148 -27.69 8.71 0.95
CA PHE A 148 -28.85 7.98 0.44
C PHE A 148 -29.29 6.87 1.39
N VAL A 149 -28.34 6.05 1.88
CA VAL A 149 -28.61 4.98 2.85
C VAL A 149 -29.19 5.54 4.15
N MET A 150 -28.64 6.64 4.67
CA MET A 150 -29.15 7.30 5.88
C MET A 150 -30.60 7.78 5.68
N THR A 151 -30.88 8.39 4.51
CA THR A 151 -32.24 8.84 4.14
C THR A 151 -33.23 7.67 4.04
N VAL A 152 -32.79 6.54 3.50
CA VAL A 152 -33.60 5.33 3.39
C VAL A 152 -33.83 4.72 4.79
N MET A 153 -32.81 4.68 5.66
CA MET A 153 -32.93 4.19 7.04
C MET A 153 -33.90 5.04 7.87
N ASP A 154 -33.86 6.36 7.69
CA ASP A 154 -34.78 7.30 8.35
C ASP A 154 -36.22 7.11 7.84
N LYS A 155 -36.41 6.97 6.52
CA LYS A 155 -37.74 6.75 5.92
C LYS A 155 -38.34 5.39 6.28
N ILE A 156 -37.51 4.35 6.41
CA ILE A 156 -37.95 2.99 6.78
C ILE A 156 -38.21 2.90 8.29
N GLY A 157 -37.85 3.92 9.07
CA GLY A 157 -38.11 3.94 10.51
C GLY A 157 -37.35 2.86 11.26
N LEU A 158 -36.14 2.50 10.81
CA LEU A 158 -35.35 1.40 11.40
C LEU A 158 -35.04 1.65 12.90
N PHE A 159 -35.03 2.92 13.34
CA PHE A 159 -34.92 3.33 14.75
C PHE A 159 -36.24 3.31 15.55
N LYS A 160 -37.39 3.15 14.88
CA LYS A 160 -38.70 3.01 15.51
C LYS A 160 -39.25 1.62 15.22
N GLY A 161 -38.82 0.65 16.02
CA GLY A 161 -39.10 -0.78 15.86
C GLY A 161 -40.57 -1.15 15.67
N LYS A 162 -41.05 -1.15 14.42
CA LYS A 162 -42.31 -1.79 14.00
C LYS A 162 -42.22 -2.26 12.55
N GLY A 163 -42.27 -3.58 12.33
CA GLY A 163 -42.63 -4.14 11.02
C GLY A 163 -41.94 -5.46 10.65
N LYS A 164 -42.47 -6.59 11.12
CA LYS A 164 -41.97 -7.95 10.82
C LYS A 164 -42.03 -8.39 9.33
N LYS A 165 -42.51 -7.53 8.41
CA LYS A 165 -42.66 -7.84 6.97
C LYS A 165 -41.63 -7.16 6.05
N ALA A 166 -40.85 -6.19 6.55
CA ALA A 166 -39.83 -5.46 5.77
C ALA A 166 -38.40 -6.02 5.96
N ILE A 167 -38.22 -6.90 6.95
CA ILE A 167 -36.93 -7.46 7.35
C ILE A 167 -36.17 -8.18 6.22
N PRO A 168 -36.78 -9.01 5.34
CA PRO A 168 -36.02 -9.71 4.32
C PRO A 168 -35.51 -8.79 3.21
N TYR A 169 -36.27 -7.75 2.86
CA TYR A 169 -35.85 -6.75 1.86
C TYR A 169 -34.73 -5.85 2.38
N VAL A 170 -34.79 -5.48 3.66
CA VAL A 170 -33.71 -4.74 4.32
C VAL A 170 -32.44 -5.59 4.38
N LEU A 171 -32.53 -6.86 4.79
CA LEU A 171 -31.40 -7.79 4.82
C LEU A 171 -30.82 -8.05 3.43
N LEU A 172 -31.65 -8.20 2.40
CA LEU A 172 -31.21 -8.39 1.02
C LEU A 172 -30.54 -7.13 0.46
N SER A 173 -31.07 -5.95 0.78
CA SER A 173 -30.42 -4.68 0.39
C SER A 173 -29.08 -4.50 1.10
N LEU A 174 -29.01 -4.87 2.39
CA LEU A 174 -27.78 -4.79 3.18
C LEU A 174 -26.74 -5.79 2.68
N SER A 175 -27.15 -7.01 2.30
CA SER A 175 -26.23 -8.02 1.75
C SER A 175 -25.73 -7.64 0.36
N LEU A 176 -26.56 -7.05 -0.51
CA LEU A 176 -26.12 -6.51 -1.80
C LEU A 176 -25.13 -5.35 -1.62
N MET A 177 -25.38 -4.48 -0.63
CA MET A 177 -24.48 -3.37 -0.32
C MET A 177 -23.14 -3.86 0.24
N ILE A 178 -23.15 -4.89 1.09
CA ILE A 178 -21.95 -5.55 1.58
C ILE A 178 -21.19 -6.23 0.43
N ALA A 179 -21.90 -6.93 -0.47
CA ALA A 179 -21.29 -7.57 -1.64
C ALA A 179 -20.64 -6.55 -2.59
N LEU A 180 -21.27 -5.40 -2.82
CA LEU A 180 -20.69 -4.30 -3.60
C LEU A 180 -19.46 -3.71 -2.93
N LEU A 181 -19.42 -3.65 -1.59
CA LEU A 181 -18.23 -3.21 -0.84
C LEU A 181 -17.07 -4.22 -0.88
N PHE A 182 -17.34 -5.51 -1.11
CA PHE A 182 -16.31 -6.56 -1.25
C PHE A 182 -15.81 -6.76 -2.69
N PHE A 183 -16.55 -6.27 -3.68
CA PHE A 183 -16.18 -6.32 -5.11
C PHE A 183 -15.54 -5.02 -5.63
N MET A 184 -15.41 -3.99 -4.77
CA MET A 184 -14.63 -2.77 -5.01
C MET A 184 -13.25 -2.86 -4.35
#